data_AF-W7EVA8-F1
#
_entry.id   AF-W7EVA8-F1
#
_cell.length_a   1.000
_cell.length_b   1.000
_cell.length_c   1.000
_cell.angle_alpha   90.00
_cell.angle_beta   90.00
_cell.angle_gamma   90.00
#
_symmetry.space_group_name_H-M   'P 1'
#
loop_
_entity.id
_entity.type
_entity.pdbx_description
1 polymer ?
#
loop_
_entity_poly.entity_id
_entity_poly.type
_entity_poly.pdbx_seq_one_letter_code
_entity_poly.pdbx_strand_id
1 'polypeptide(L)'
;MVENELLYENDVSNSGLDGKPRLHSFFNKDGLLLRTYSWTVKKAIGIFLLIHGLNGHVRLQYLRQNVEVISNDKAILKDQDNYYVYKDSWIEKLNDKGYSVYGIDLQGHGLSEGWENLKANINNFDDLVYDVIQYLEEINRTVCLDYERNKYLRAIREKNTDMKALKKDKIPIYIMGLSMGGNVVLRTLELLGKSGDYKNLNIKGCISLSGMICLEELSSKASMKYKYFLVPFSKFISYIFPKCRINQNFNFEMFPFVNDIINFDKHRSKKWITFKFGHQILRSITNLRKDIQYIPKDIPILFVHSIHDCACYYGGVVTFYDQLDNDKKELYTIYDMDHLLTMEPGNEKVLEKVLDWISGSFNNKRRRRRTSS
;
A
#
# COMPACT_ATOMS: atom_id res chain seq x y z
N MET A 1 14.50 -19.21 23.21
CA MET A 1 15.36 -18.16 23.79
C MET A 1 16.71 -18.25 23.12
N VAL A 2 16.91 -17.43 22.09
CA VAL A 2 18.21 -16.87 21.74
C VAL A 2 17.85 -15.48 21.22
N GLU A 3 17.86 -14.51 22.14
CA GLU A 3 17.98 -13.10 21.82
C GLU A 3 19.39 -12.91 21.23
N ASN A 4 19.55 -13.16 19.93
CA ASN A 4 20.77 -12.76 19.24
C ASN A 4 20.44 -11.53 18.38
N GLU A 5 20.68 -10.38 19.01
CA GLU A 5 21.30 -9.21 18.40
C GLU A 5 20.68 -8.77 17.06
N LEU A 6 19.55 -8.07 17.14
CA LEU A 6 19.16 -7.03 16.19
C LEU A 6 20.07 -5.79 16.36
N LEU A 7 21.38 -6.00 16.31
CA LEU A 7 22.40 -4.97 16.15
C LEU A 7 22.89 -5.00 14.70
N TYR A 8 21.97 -4.72 13.77
CA TYR A 8 22.37 -4.18 12.48
C TYR A 8 22.01 -2.69 12.49
N GLU A 9 23.01 -1.93 12.95
CA GLU A 9 23.25 -0.52 12.67
C GLU A 9 22.29 0.49 13.33
N ASN A 10 22.59 0.78 14.60
CA ASN A 10 22.53 2.14 15.17
C ASN A 10 23.57 3.10 14.53
N ASP A 11 23.96 2.86 13.28
CA ASP A 11 25.00 3.61 12.56
C ASP A 11 24.51 4.12 11.19
N VAL A 12 23.19 4.25 11.03
CA VAL A 12 22.68 5.21 10.03
C VAL A 12 22.88 6.58 10.62
N SER A 13 23.95 7.23 10.15
CA SER A 13 24.26 8.64 10.34
C SER A 13 23.03 9.49 10.66
N ASN A 14 23.19 10.39 11.63
CA ASN A 14 22.16 11.30 12.14
C ASN A 14 21.63 12.33 11.08
N SER A 15 21.90 12.10 9.79
CA SER A 15 21.74 12.96 8.62
C SER A 15 20.71 12.47 7.58
N GLY A 16 20.01 11.35 7.80
CA GLY A 16 19.00 10.87 6.85
C GLY A 16 17.89 11.91 6.59
N LEU A 17 17.67 12.25 5.32
CA LEU A 17 16.63 13.21 4.89
C LEU A 17 15.22 12.61 4.85
N ASP A 18 15.08 11.32 5.18
CA ASP A 18 13.84 10.54 5.10
C ASP A 18 12.89 10.77 6.29
N GLY A 19 13.16 11.76 7.14
CA GLY A 19 12.31 12.13 8.26
C GLY A 19 12.49 11.25 9.49
N LYS A 20 13.57 10.46 9.55
CA LYS A 20 13.94 9.59 10.68
C LYS A 20 12.80 8.65 11.09
N PRO A 21 12.27 7.82 10.16
CA PRO A 21 11.25 6.85 10.50
C PRO A 21 11.75 5.90 11.58
N ARG A 22 10.84 5.40 12.40
CA ARG A 22 11.14 4.20 13.18
C ARG A 22 11.20 3.01 12.24
N LEU A 23 12.38 2.40 12.16
CA LEU A 23 12.63 1.16 11.43
C LEU A 23 12.29 -0.03 12.31
N HIS A 24 11.54 -0.99 11.77
CA HIS A 24 11.24 -2.24 12.46
C HIS A 24 11.17 -3.41 11.46
N SER A 25 10.97 -4.61 11.98
CA SER A 25 10.81 -5.81 11.17
C SER A 25 10.10 -6.90 11.94
N PHE A 26 9.44 -7.80 11.21
CA PHE A 26 8.88 -9.02 11.76
C PHE A 26 9.14 -10.19 10.79
N PHE A 27 9.05 -11.42 11.32
CA PHE A 27 9.08 -12.62 10.50
C PHE A 27 7.64 -13.03 10.16
N ASN A 28 7.38 -13.29 8.88
CA ASN A 28 6.08 -13.77 8.47
C ASN A 28 5.92 -15.28 8.69
N LYS A 29 4.76 -15.82 8.32
CA LYS A 29 4.44 -17.26 8.46
C LYS A 29 5.41 -18.21 7.76
N ASP A 30 6.13 -17.72 6.75
CA ASP A 30 7.10 -18.47 5.96
C ASP A 30 8.54 -18.26 6.43
N GLY A 31 8.74 -17.51 7.53
CA GLY A 31 10.05 -17.22 8.10
C GLY A 31 10.83 -16.13 7.36
N LEU A 32 10.20 -15.36 6.47
CA LEU A 32 10.84 -14.24 5.76
C LEU A 32 10.85 -12.98 6.65
N LEU A 33 11.99 -12.31 6.71
CA LEU A 33 12.12 -11.01 7.39
C LEU A 33 11.52 -9.89 6.54
N LEU A 34 10.48 -9.26 7.05
CA LEU A 34 9.81 -8.13 6.40
C LEU A 34 10.13 -6.82 7.11
N ARG A 35 10.49 -5.80 6.34
CA ARG A 35 10.88 -4.47 6.83
C ARG A 35 9.68 -3.55 6.86
N THR A 36 9.57 -2.81 7.95
CA THR A 36 8.49 -1.86 8.17
C THR A 36 9.02 -0.53 8.65
N TYR A 37 8.26 0.53 8.35
CA TYR A 37 8.61 1.92 8.59
C TYR A 37 7.43 2.64 9.21
N SER A 38 7.69 3.54 10.15
CA SER A 38 6.63 4.40 10.68
C SER A 38 7.10 5.83 10.94
N TRP A 39 6.30 6.78 10.44
CA TRP A 39 6.41 8.22 10.67
C TRP A 39 5.20 8.64 11.49
N THR A 40 5.40 8.76 12.80
CA THR A 40 4.30 8.91 13.75
C THR A 40 4.23 10.32 14.29
N VAL A 41 3.00 10.81 14.48
CA VAL A 41 2.74 12.11 15.07
C VAL A 41 2.12 11.97 16.46
N LYS A 42 2.30 12.99 17.29
CA LYS A 42 1.69 13.03 18.62
C LYS A 42 0.17 13.19 18.49
N LYS A 43 -0.60 12.40 19.24
CA LYS A 43 -2.08 12.43 19.24
C LYS A 43 -2.68 12.26 17.84
N ALA A 44 -2.22 11.25 17.11
CA ALA A 44 -2.70 10.98 15.76
C ALA A 44 -4.24 10.84 15.70
N ILE A 45 -4.83 11.47 14.69
CA ILE A 45 -6.29 11.41 14.44
C ILE A 45 -6.70 10.18 13.63
N GLY A 46 -5.72 9.52 13.01
CA GLY A 46 -5.87 8.36 12.15
C GLY A 46 -4.51 7.76 11.80
N ILE A 47 -4.54 6.58 11.20
CA ILE A 47 -3.37 5.86 10.70
C ILE A 47 -3.54 5.60 9.21
N PHE A 48 -2.50 5.86 8.41
CA PHE A 48 -2.37 5.30 7.08
C PHE A 48 -1.42 4.12 7.09
N LEU A 49 -1.82 3.00 6.50
CA LEU A 49 -0.93 1.92 6.10
C LEU A 49 -0.76 1.97 4.59
N LEU A 50 0.46 2.30 4.16
CA LEU A 50 0.85 2.48 2.77
C LEU A 50 1.47 1.18 2.21
N ILE A 51 0.90 0.69 1.12
CA ILE A 51 1.36 -0.51 0.42
C ILE A 51 1.89 -0.12 -0.96
N HIS A 52 3.12 -0.52 -1.26
CA HIS A 52 3.79 -0.17 -2.50
C HIS A 52 3.42 -1.13 -3.66
N GLY A 53 3.66 -0.69 -4.89
CA GLY A 53 3.48 -1.45 -6.12
C GLY A 53 4.65 -2.38 -6.47
N LEU A 54 4.50 -3.09 -7.58
CA LEU A 54 5.49 -4.07 -8.05
C LEU A 54 6.84 -3.39 -8.36
N ASN A 55 7.94 -4.02 -7.95
CA ASN A 55 9.31 -3.51 -8.12
C ASN A 55 9.55 -2.10 -7.54
N GLY A 56 8.66 -1.61 -6.67
CA GLY A 56 8.89 -0.46 -5.81
C GLY A 56 9.17 -0.87 -4.37
N HIS A 57 9.14 0.09 -3.47
CA HIS A 57 9.12 -0.09 -2.02
C HIS A 57 8.57 1.18 -1.35
N VAL A 58 8.27 1.17 -0.04
CA VAL A 58 7.51 2.27 0.61
C VAL A 58 8.21 3.62 0.45
N ARG A 59 9.50 3.68 0.81
CA ARG A 59 10.30 4.91 0.75
C ARG A 59 10.42 5.45 -0.68
N LEU A 60 10.52 4.59 -1.69
CA LEU A 60 10.59 5.03 -3.09
C LEU A 60 9.26 5.60 -3.60
N GLN A 61 8.12 5.06 -3.17
CA GLN A 61 6.84 5.46 -3.76
C GLN A 61 6.12 6.56 -3.00
N TYR A 62 6.41 6.78 -1.71
CA TYR A 62 5.65 7.74 -0.89
C TYR A 62 6.49 8.86 -0.28
N LEU A 63 7.82 8.74 -0.26
CA LEU A 63 8.70 9.90 -0.01
C LEU A 63 8.99 10.64 -1.31
N ARG A 64 9.55 11.84 -1.22
CA ARG A 64 10.08 12.56 -2.38
C ARG A 64 11.48 12.04 -2.69
N GLN A 65 11.87 11.95 -3.96
CA GLN A 65 13.21 11.53 -4.36
C GLN A 65 14.15 12.73 -4.44
N ASN A 66 15.41 12.54 -4.05
CA ASN A 66 16.43 13.58 -4.07
C ASN A 66 17.01 13.77 -5.47
N VAL A 67 16.16 14.22 -6.38
CA VAL A 67 16.46 14.46 -7.79
C VAL A 67 16.08 15.89 -8.17
N GLU A 68 16.71 16.39 -9.23
CA GLU A 68 16.27 17.58 -9.96
C GLU A 68 15.58 17.16 -11.25
N VAL A 69 14.29 17.43 -11.38
CA VAL A 69 13.59 17.25 -12.66
C VAL A 69 13.86 18.50 -13.50
N ILE A 70 14.66 18.35 -14.57
CA ILE A 70 15.04 19.48 -15.44
C ILE A 70 14.03 19.64 -16.58
N SER A 71 13.47 18.52 -17.04
CA SER A 71 12.50 18.47 -18.12
C SER A 71 11.67 17.19 -18.00
N ASN A 72 10.65 17.03 -18.84
CA ASN A 72 9.85 15.80 -18.87
C ASN A 72 10.70 14.54 -19.12
N ASP A 73 11.81 14.69 -19.84
CA ASP A 73 12.62 13.56 -20.29
C ASP A 73 13.84 13.30 -19.41
N LYS A 74 14.06 14.10 -18.36
CA LYS A 74 15.32 14.04 -17.61
C LYS A 74 15.20 14.46 -16.15
N ALA A 75 15.62 13.55 -15.27
CA ALA A 75 15.93 13.84 -13.87
C ALA A 75 17.44 13.67 -13.60
N ILE A 76 18.02 14.56 -12.80
CA ILE A 76 19.41 14.46 -12.31
C ILE A 76 19.39 14.03 -10.84
N LEU A 77 20.11 12.97 -10.52
CA LEU A 77 20.34 12.53 -9.15
C LEU A 77 21.18 13.57 -8.40
N LYS A 78 20.66 14.12 -7.29
CA LYS A 78 21.39 15.08 -6.45
C LYS A 78 22.30 14.40 -5.44
N ASP A 79 21.76 13.41 -4.74
CA ASP A 79 22.45 12.68 -3.68
C ASP A 79 21.88 11.25 -3.61
N GLN A 80 22.73 10.27 -3.87
CA GLN A 80 22.37 8.86 -3.87
C GLN A 80 22.26 8.28 -2.45
N ASP A 81 23.02 8.83 -1.50
CA ASP A 81 23.04 8.33 -0.13
C ASP A 81 21.85 8.85 0.66
N ASN A 82 21.42 10.08 0.38
CA ASN A 82 20.21 10.69 0.93
C ASN A 82 19.07 10.74 -0.10
N TYR A 83 18.83 9.62 -0.77
CA TYR A 83 17.90 9.55 -1.90
C TYR A 83 16.43 9.80 -1.52
N TYR A 84 16.01 9.43 -0.31
CA TYR A 84 14.63 9.58 0.15
C TYR A 84 14.49 10.83 1.01
N VAL A 85 13.55 11.70 0.66
CA VAL A 85 13.35 12.99 1.31
C VAL A 85 11.92 13.09 1.86
N TYR A 86 11.81 13.34 3.16
CA TYR A 86 10.55 13.54 3.86
C TYR A 86 9.92 14.88 3.51
N LYS A 87 10.72 15.94 3.42
CA LYS A 87 10.24 17.26 3.08
C LYS A 87 9.55 17.28 1.70
N ASP A 88 8.36 17.85 1.68
CA ASP A 88 7.43 17.98 0.55
C ASP A 88 6.89 16.64 0.04
N SER A 89 6.99 15.56 0.83
CA SER A 89 6.47 14.24 0.49
C SER A 89 5.01 14.02 0.88
N TRP A 90 4.40 12.93 0.38
CA TRP A 90 3.08 12.51 0.83
C TRP A 90 3.06 12.18 2.33
N ILE A 91 4.13 11.55 2.83
CA ILE A 91 4.24 11.17 4.24
C ILE A 91 4.23 12.40 5.14
N GLU A 92 5.00 13.44 4.80
CA GLU A 92 5.00 14.69 5.57
C GLU A 92 3.63 15.35 5.55
N LYS A 93 3.00 15.46 4.37
CA LYS A 93 1.66 16.06 4.26
C LYS A 93 0.62 15.31 5.08
N LEU A 94 0.67 13.98 5.13
CA LEU A 94 -0.20 13.17 5.99
C LEU A 94 0.07 13.44 7.49
N ASN A 95 1.35 13.51 7.88
CA ASN A 95 1.75 13.85 9.24
C ASN A 95 1.28 15.26 9.65
N ASP A 96 1.42 16.26 8.78
CA ASP A 96 0.94 17.64 9.02
C ASP A 96 -0.57 17.72 9.20
N LYS A 97 -1.33 16.83 8.55
CA LYS A 97 -2.78 16.67 8.76
C LYS A 97 -3.13 15.84 10.00
N GLY A 98 -2.15 15.41 10.78
CA GLY A 98 -2.33 14.71 12.05
C GLY A 98 -2.46 13.19 11.93
N TYR A 99 -2.13 12.60 10.78
CA TYR A 99 -2.13 11.15 10.60
C TYR A 99 -0.76 10.55 10.86
N SER A 100 -0.69 9.44 11.58
CA SER A 100 0.53 8.62 11.60
C SER A 100 0.58 7.73 10.36
N VAL A 101 1.75 7.57 9.77
CA VAL A 101 1.97 6.79 8.56
C VAL A 101 2.82 5.57 8.86
N TYR A 102 2.36 4.42 8.39
CA TYR A 102 3.02 3.13 8.49
C TYR A 102 3.18 2.56 7.08
N GLY A 103 4.23 1.78 6.85
CA GLY A 103 4.43 1.09 5.59
C GLY A 103 5.25 -0.18 5.76
N ILE A 104 5.06 -1.09 4.81
CA ILE A 104 5.76 -2.38 4.75
C ILE A 104 6.38 -2.58 3.37
N ASP A 105 7.64 -2.98 3.33
CA ASP A 105 8.24 -3.52 2.11
C ASP A 105 7.76 -4.96 1.94
N LEU A 106 7.03 -5.23 0.86
CA LEU A 106 6.47 -6.55 0.53
C LEU A 106 7.58 -7.56 0.22
N GLN A 107 7.26 -8.85 0.28
CA GLN A 107 8.22 -9.93 0.00
C GLN A 107 9.00 -9.69 -1.30
N GLY A 108 10.32 -9.82 -1.21
CA GLY A 108 11.23 -9.68 -2.35
C GLY A 108 11.45 -8.25 -2.84
N HIS A 109 10.94 -7.24 -2.14
CA HIS A 109 11.05 -5.82 -2.47
C HIS A 109 11.78 -5.03 -1.39
N GLY A 110 12.36 -3.89 -1.78
CA GLY A 110 13.09 -3.00 -0.88
C GLY A 110 14.08 -3.76 0.00
N LEU A 111 13.96 -3.57 1.30
CA LEU A 111 14.82 -4.22 2.29
C LEU A 111 14.25 -5.55 2.85
N SER A 112 13.09 -6.00 2.39
CA SER A 112 12.50 -7.28 2.78
C SER A 112 13.12 -8.46 2.04
N GLU A 113 13.11 -9.61 2.70
CA GLU A 113 13.48 -10.89 2.10
C GLU A 113 12.43 -11.35 1.09
N GLY A 114 12.87 -12.11 0.09
CA GLY A 114 11.99 -12.71 -0.92
C GLY A 114 11.97 -14.22 -0.83
N TRP A 115 10.91 -14.82 -1.35
CA TRP A 115 10.78 -16.27 -1.37
C TRP A 115 11.99 -16.94 -2.05
N GLU A 116 12.56 -17.94 -1.40
CA GLU A 116 13.79 -18.63 -1.82
C GLU A 116 15.00 -17.68 -1.99
N ASN A 117 15.07 -16.62 -1.19
CA ASN A 117 16.11 -15.60 -1.23
C ASN A 117 16.26 -14.91 -2.61
N LEU A 118 15.14 -14.77 -3.34
CA LEU A 118 15.09 -14.11 -4.63
C LEU A 118 14.35 -12.77 -4.53
N LYS A 119 14.98 -11.69 -4.98
CA LYS A 119 14.28 -10.41 -5.21
C LYS A 119 13.24 -10.54 -6.33
N ALA A 120 12.15 -9.79 -6.19
CA ALA A 120 11.00 -9.83 -7.09
C ALA A 120 10.51 -11.27 -7.34
N ASN A 121 10.30 -12.02 -6.25
CA ASN A 121 9.82 -13.39 -6.27
C ASN A 121 8.96 -13.68 -5.03
N ILE A 122 7.88 -14.44 -5.23
CA ILE A 122 6.95 -14.84 -4.16
C ILE A 122 6.53 -16.29 -4.34
N ASN A 123 5.99 -16.91 -3.29
CA ASN A 123 5.40 -18.24 -3.38
C ASN A 123 3.96 -18.16 -3.90
N ASN A 124 3.10 -17.44 -3.18
CA ASN A 124 1.70 -17.18 -3.50
C ASN A 124 1.40 -15.69 -3.32
N PHE A 125 0.54 -15.12 -4.17
CA PHE A 125 0.16 -13.71 -4.04
C PHE A 125 -0.53 -13.39 -2.71
N ASP A 126 -1.39 -14.31 -2.23
CA ASP A 126 -2.10 -14.10 -0.96
C ASP A 126 -1.12 -14.07 0.24
N ASP A 127 0.12 -14.56 0.11
CA ASP A 127 1.15 -14.41 1.16
C ASP A 127 1.47 -12.93 1.43
N LEU A 128 1.53 -12.10 0.39
CA LEU A 128 1.70 -10.64 0.52
C LEU A 128 0.55 -10.01 1.33
N VAL A 129 -0.66 -10.54 1.15
CA VAL A 129 -1.88 -10.05 1.80
C VAL A 129 -1.91 -10.49 3.26
N TYR A 130 -1.49 -11.71 3.56
CA TYR A 130 -1.35 -12.21 4.93
C TYR A 130 -0.29 -11.44 5.71
N ASP A 131 0.83 -11.06 5.07
CA ASP A 131 1.85 -10.20 5.68
C ASP A 131 1.26 -8.83 6.07
N VAL A 132 0.44 -8.23 5.19
CA VAL A 132 -0.26 -6.96 5.47
C VAL A 132 -1.28 -7.11 6.60
N ILE A 133 -2.03 -8.21 6.65
CA ILE A 133 -2.98 -8.51 7.74
C ILE A 133 -2.23 -8.66 9.07
N GLN A 134 -1.14 -9.44 9.10
CA GLN A 134 -0.30 -9.59 10.29
C GLN A 134 0.20 -8.21 10.78
N TYR A 135 0.68 -7.36 9.86
CA TYR A 135 1.17 -6.05 10.23
C TYR A 135 0.05 -5.11 10.72
N LEU A 136 -1.14 -5.18 10.13
CA LEU A 136 -2.33 -4.45 10.61
C LEU A 136 -2.69 -4.86 12.05
N GLU A 137 -2.62 -6.14 12.37
CA GLU A 137 -2.86 -6.66 13.72
C GLU A 137 -1.81 -6.17 14.72
N GLU A 138 -0.54 -6.15 14.32
CA GLU A 138 0.56 -5.59 15.12
C GLU A 138 0.37 -4.09 15.39
N ILE A 139 0.07 -3.29 14.36
CA ILE A 139 -0.23 -1.87 14.51
C ILE A 139 -1.41 -1.68 15.47
N ASN A 140 -2.51 -2.40 15.25
CA ASN A 140 -3.70 -2.29 16.10
C ASN A 140 -3.40 -2.69 17.55
N ARG A 141 -2.56 -3.70 17.78
CA ARG A 141 -2.12 -4.11 19.13
C ARG A 141 -1.29 -3.01 19.79
N THR A 142 -0.25 -2.49 19.12
CA THR A 142 0.61 -1.43 19.66
C THR A 142 -0.18 -0.17 19.98
N VAL A 143 -1.06 0.27 19.08
CA VAL A 143 -1.92 1.43 19.29
C VAL A 143 -2.87 1.23 20.47
N CYS A 144 -3.50 0.04 20.58
CA CYS A 144 -4.38 -0.26 21.70
C CYS A 144 -3.61 -0.23 23.04
N LEU A 145 -2.41 -0.79 23.09
CA LEU A 145 -1.57 -0.79 24.28
C LEU A 145 -1.15 0.63 24.70
N ASP A 146 -0.73 1.46 23.74
CA ASP A 146 -0.36 2.86 24.01
C ASP A 146 -1.56 3.68 24.49
N TYR A 147 -2.75 3.44 23.95
CA TYR A 147 -3.98 4.06 24.43
C TYR A 147 -4.29 3.67 25.88
N GLU A 148 -4.30 2.37 26.19
CA GLU A 148 -4.59 1.88 27.55
C GLU A 148 -3.57 2.41 28.57
N ARG A 149 -2.28 2.41 28.21
CA ARG A 149 -1.22 2.99 29.05
C ARG A 149 -1.46 4.48 29.33
N ASN A 150 -1.77 5.27 28.30
CA ASN A 150 -2.03 6.70 28.44
C ASN A 150 -3.33 7.00 29.22
N LYS A 151 -4.37 6.20 29.01
CA LYS A 151 -5.62 6.25 29.78
C LYS A 151 -5.36 6.00 31.27
N TYR A 152 -4.61 4.95 31.59
CA TYR A 152 -4.23 4.63 32.96
C TYR A 152 -3.43 5.76 33.62
N LEU A 153 -2.43 6.30 32.92
CA LEU A 153 -1.64 7.43 33.42
C LEU A 153 -2.49 8.69 33.67
N ARG A 154 -3.50 8.96 32.84
CA ARG A 154 -4.43 10.08 33.07
C ARG A 154 -5.34 9.83 34.27
N ALA A 155 -5.91 8.63 34.40
CA ALA A 155 -6.74 8.28 35.55
C ALA A 155 -5.98 8.47 36.89
N ILE A 156 -4.70 8.07 36.93
CA ILE A 156 -3.82 8.32 38.09
C ILE A 156 -3.65 9.83 38.34
N ARG A 157 -3.30 10.60 37.30
CA ARG A 157 -3.06 12.04 37.44
C ARG A 157 -4.30 12.82 37.89
N GLU A 158 -5.46 12.46 37.35
CA GLU A 158 -6.73 13.16 37.59
C GLU A 158 -7.46 12.65 38.84
N LYS A 159 -6.89 11.66 39.58
CA LYS A 159 -7.53 10.96 40.71
C LYS A 159 -8.94 10.45 40.38
N ASN A 160 -9.20 10.18 39.11
CA ASN A 160 -10.52 9.85 38.61
C ASN A 160 -10.64 8.33 38.51
N THR A 161 -11.48 7.73 39.37
CA THR A 161 -11.60 6.28 39.52
C THR A 161 -12.55 5.64 38.51
N ASP A 162 -13.32 6.43 37.75
CA ASP A 162 -14.26 5.90 36.76
C ASP A 162 -13.59 5.63 35.41
N MET A 163 -12.85 4.52 35.35
CA MET A 163 -12.22 4.04 34.11
C MET A 163 -13.23 3.58 33.03
N LYS A 164 -14.52 3.45 33.35
CA LYS A 164 -15.56 3.00 32.41
C LYS A 164 -16.04 4.14 31.49
N ALA A 165 -15.87 5.40 31.88
CA ALA A 165 -16.33 6.56 31.11
C ALA A 165 -15.46 6.94 29.90
N LEU A 166 -14.21 6.45 29.81
CA LEU A 166 -13.38 6.64 28.60
C LEU A 166 -13.76 5.62 27.53
N LYS A 167 -14.75 5.99 26.71
CA LYS A 167 -15.18 5.22 25.53
C LYS A 167 -14.00 4.87 24.63
N LYS A 168 -14.01 3.63 24.19
CA LYS A 168 -13.13 3.00 23.20
C LYS A 168 -13.42 3.55 21.81
N ASP A 169 -12.83 4.68 21.44
CA ASP A 169 -12.72 5.04 20.02
C ASP A 169 -11.32 4.59 19.56
N LYS A 170 -11.24 3.37 19.02
CA LYS A 170 -10.01 2.91 18.35
C LYS A 170 -9.63 3.97 17.30
N ILE A 171 -8.33 4.22 17.10
CA ILE A 171 -7.88 5.13 16.05
C ILE A 171 -8.32 4.59 14.68
N PRO A 172 -8.86 5.41 13.77
CA PRO A 172 -9.24 4.94 12.44
C PRO A 172 -8.01 4.58 11.62
N ILE A 173 -8.08 3.45 10.91
CA ILE A 173 -7.03 2.97 10.00
C ILE A 173 -7.51 3.12 8.56
N TYR A 174 -6.67 3.68 7.71
CA TYR A 174 -6.84 3.80 6.27
C TYR A 174 -5.76 2.95 5.60
N ILE A 175 -6.17 2.03 4.74
CA ILE A 175 -5.23 1.25 3.94
C ILE A 175 -5.18 1.85 2.53
N MET A 176 -3.98 2.09 2.02
CA MET A 176 -3.77 2.71 0.71
C MET A 176 -2.72 1.94 -0.06
N GLY A 177 -3.00 1.62 -1.32
CA GLY A 177 -2.10 0.86 -2.15
C GLY A 177 -1.97 1.41 -3.56
N LEU A 178 -0.75 1.45 -4.08
CA LEU A 178 -0.44 1.80 -5.46
C LEU A 178 -0.25 0.55 -6.32
N SER A 179 -0.86 0.48 -7.50
CA SER A 179 -0.62 -0.60 -8.48
C SER A 179 -0.88 -1.99 -7.87
N MET A 180 0.12 -2.89 -7.86
CA MET A 180 0.04 -4.17 -7.14
C MET A 180 -0.39 -3.99 -5.68
N GLY A 181 0.06 -2.94 -5.01
CA GLY A 181 -0.38 -2.59 -3.66
C GLY A 181 -1.87 -2.28 -3.57
N GLY A 182 -2.45 -1.68 -4.63
CA GLY A 182 -3.90 -1.46 -4.76
C GLY A 182 -4.68 -2.78 -4.80
N ASN A 183 -4.16 -3.79 -5.49
CA ASN A 183 -4.71 -5.15 -5.45
C ASN A 183 -4.59 -5.75 -4.04
N VAL A 184 -3.41 -5.63 -3.41
CA VAL A 184 -3.17 -6.14 -2.04
C VAL A 184 -4.17 -5.55 -1.04
N VAL A 185 -4.40 -4.23 -1.01
CA VAL A 185 -5.34 -3.63 -0.04
C VAL A 185 -6.80 -4.01 -0.29
N LEU A 186 -7.22 -4.19 -1.55
CA LEU A 186 -8.56 -4.70 -1.87
C LEU A 186 -8.69 -6.17 -1.47
N ARG A 187 -7.67 -6.99 -1.76
CA ARG A 187 -7.62 -8.40 -1.39
C ARG A 187 -7.56 -8.59 0.13
N THR A 188 -6.91 -7.68 0.87
CA THR A 188 -6.95 -7.62 2.33
C THR A 188 -8.38 -7.47 2.83
N LEU A 189 -9.18 -6.57 2.23
CA LEU A 189 -10.60 -6.43 2.59
C LEU A 189 -11.41 -7.70 2.30
N GLU A 190 -11.18 -8.37 1.16
CA GLU A 190 -11.87 -9.62 0.82
C GLU A 190 -11.59 -10.72 1.84
N LEU A 191 -10.32 -10.95 2.16
CA LEU A 191 -9.93 -12.01 3.10
C LEU A 191 -10.45 -11.74 4.50
N LEU A 192 -10.33 -10.51 4.99
CA LEU A 192 -10.88 -10.10 6.29
C LEU A 192 -12.41 -10.10 6.32
N GLY A 193 -13.06 -9.75 5.21
CA GLY A 193 -14.51 -9.80 5.05
C GLY A 193 -15.04 -11.23 5.08
N LYS A 194 -14.32 -12.15 4.44
CA LYS A 194 -14.63 -13.58 4.42
C LYS A 194 -14.47 -14.24 5.80
N SER A 195 -13.45 -13.87 6.57
CA SER A 195 -13.29 -14.38 7.95
C SER A 195 -14.16 -13.66 8.97
N GLY A 196 -14.56 -12.41 8.68
CA GLY A 196 -15.27 -11.52 9.61
C GLY A 196 -14.34 -10.71 10.52
N ASP A 197 -13.03 -10.88 10.41
CA ASP A 197 -12.03 -10.25 11.28
C ASP A 197 -11.84 -8.75 11.05
N TYR A 198 -12.32 -8.22 9.91
CA TYR A 198 -12.27 -6.77 9.66
C TYR A 198 -12.93 -5.96 10.78
N LYS A 199 -13.89 -6.53 11.53
CA LYS A 199 -14.56 -5.90 12.67
C LYS A 199 -13.64 -5.71 13.89
N ASN A 200 -12.59 -6.52 13.99
CA ASN A 200 -11.58 -6.41 15.04
C ASN A 200 -10.59 -5.27 14.74
N LEU A 201 -10.43 -4.93 13.47
CA LEU A 201 -9.64 -3.81 12.99
C LEU A 201 -10.53 -2.57 12.86
N ASN A 202 -9.97 -1.39 13.08
CA ASN A 202 -10.74 -0.15 12.92
C ASN A 202 -10.52 0.47 11.54
N ILE A 203 -10.63 -0.34 10.49
CA ILE A 203 -10.47 0.12 9.10
C ILE A 203 -11.66 1.03 8.76
N LYS A 204 -11.37 2.27 8.33
CA LYS A 204 -12.37 3.30 7.98
C LYS A 204 -12.31 3.75 6.54
N GLY A 205 -11.35 3.26 5.76
CA GLY A 205 -11.31 3.45 4.32
C GLY A 205 -10.24 2.58 3.66
N CYS A 206 -10.49 2.21 2.41
CA CYS A 206 -9.53 1.59 1.53
C CYS A 206 -9.35 2.47 0.29
N ILE A 207 -8.10 2.75 -0.08
CA ILE A 207 -7.76 3.61 -1.21
C ILE A 207 -6.91 2.81 -2.20
N SER A 208 -7.41 2.65 -3.42
CA SER A 208 -6.72 1.99 -4.53
C SER A 208 -6.24 3.06 -5.52
N LEU A 209 -4.93 3.27 -5.60
CA LEU A 209 -4.27 4.18 -6.54
C LEU A 209 -3.76 3.37 -7.73
N SER A 210 -4.24 3.64 -8.93
CA SER A 210 -3.89 2.90 -10.16
C SER A 210 -3.87 1.38 -9.94
N GLY A 211 -4.84 0.85 -9.20
CA GLY A 211 -4.78 -0.50 -8.66
C GLY A 211 -4.72 -1.59 -9.73
N MET A 212 -3.92 -2.62 -9.47
CA MET A 212 -3.75 -3.79 -10.35
C MET A 212 -4.98 -4.71 -10.32
N ILE A 213 -6.11 -4.19 -10.78
CA ILE A 213 -7.41 -4.87 -10.89
C ILE A 213 -7.53 -5.56 -12.25
N CYS A 214 -6.86 -5.02 -13.26
CA CYS A 214 -6.91 -5.48 -14.64
C CYS A 214 -5.66 -4.97 -15.37
N LEU A 215 -4.91 -5.82 -16.08
CA LEU A 215 -3.70 -5.40 -16.78
C LEU A 215 -3.99 -4.90 -18.21
N GLU A 216 -4.89 -5.58 -18.91
CA GLU A 216 -5.21 -5.27 -20.30
C GLU A 216 -6.72 -5.29 -20.54
N GLU A 217 -7.19 -4.61 -21.59
CA GLU A 217 -8.59 -4.71 -22.03
C GLU A 217 -8.98 -6.18 -22.28
N LEU A 218 -8.06 -7.00 -22.81
CA LEU A 218 -8.24 -8.44 -23.04
C LEU A 218 -8.43 -9.26 -21.76
N SER A 219 -8.02 -8.75 -20.60
CA SER A 219 -8.28 -9.36 -19.30
C SER A 219 -9.59 -8.88 -18.66
N SER A 220 -10.11 -7.73 -19.10
CA SER A 220 -11.35 -7.11 -18.58
C SER A 220 -12.61 -7.77 -19.15
N LYS A 221 -12.57 -8.12 -20.44
CA LYS A 221 -13.47 -9.08 -21.07
C LYS A 221 -12.83 -10.43 -20.82
N ALA A 222 -13.55 -11.45 -20.36
CA ALA A 222 -13.02 -12.79 -20.19
C ALA A 222 -12.63 -13.41 -21.56
N SER A 223 -11.60 -12.88 -22.21
CA SER A 223 -11.09 -13.35 -23.49
C SER A 223 -10.76 -14.81 -23.31
N MET A 224 -11.41 -15.66 -24.12
CA MET A 224 -11.16 -17.10 -24.10
C MET A 224 -9.66 -17.40 -24.19
N LYS A 225 -8.90 -16.57 -24.92
CA LYS A 225 -7.43 -16.67 -25.01
C LYS A 225 -6.72 -16.40 -23.67
N TYR A 226 -7.13 -15.38 -22.91
CA TYR A 226 -6.54 -15.11 -21.60
C TYR A 226 -6.80 -16.27 -20.62
N LYS A 227 -8.06 -16.69 -20.50
CA LYS A 227 -8.50 -17.71 -19.53
C LYS A 227 -8.06 -19.12 -19.88
N TYR A 228 -8.13 -19.51 -21.15
CA TYR A 228 -7.88 -20.90 -21.59
C TYR A 228 -6.49 -21.11 -22.19
N PHE A 229 -5.73 -20.03 -22.50
CA PHE A 229 -4.38 -20.15 -23.04
C PHE A 229 -3.33 -19.50 -22.13
N LEU A 230 -3.39 -18.19 -21.89
CA LEU A 230 -2.34 -17.47 -21.16
C LEU A 230 -2.18 -17.96 -19.71
N VAL A 231 -3.27 -18.07 -18.95
CA VAL A 231 -3.22 -18.51 -17.55
C VAL A 231 -2.72 -19.97 -17.43
N PRO A 232 -3.27 -20.97 -18.15
CA PRO A 232 -2.74 -22.34 -18.14
C PRO A 232 -1.28 -22.44 -18.60
N PHE A 233 -0.90 -21.70 -19.64
CA PHE A 233 0.48 -21.67 -20.14
C PHE A 233 1.44 -21.07 -19.12
N SER A 234 1.07 -19.93 -18.50
CA SER A 234 1.88 -19.33 -17.43
C SER A 234 2.04 -20.27 -16.23
N LYS A 235 0.99 -21.05 -15.88
CA LYS A 235 1.06 -22.07 -14.83
C LYS A 235 2.11 -23.12 -15.19
N PHE A 236 2.04 -23.65 -16.41
CA PHE A 236 2.97 -24.67 -16.89
C PHE A 236 4.42 -24.17 -16.88
N ILE A 237 4.69 -23.00 -17.47
CA ILE A 237 6.04 -22.40 -17.49
C ILE A 237 6.52 -22.07 -16.07
N SER A 238 5.65 -21.58 -15.19
CA SER A 238 6.00 -21.32 -13.79
C SER A 238 6.36 -22.59 -13.00
N TYR A 239 5.85 -23.75 -13.41
CA TYR A 239 6.15 -25.02 -12.78
C TYR A 239 7.52 -25.56 -13.24
N ILE A 240 7.82 -25.48 -14.53
CA ILE A 240 9.08 -25.99 -15.09
C ILE A 240 10.26 -25.03 -14.85
N PHE A 241 10.02 -23.73 -14.97
CA PHE A 241 11.04 -22.69 -14.87
C PHE A 241 10.70 -21.58 -13.85
N PRO A 242 10.37 -21.92 -12.59
CA PRO A 242 9.86 -20.97 -11.59
C PRO A 242 10.77 -19.77 -11.34
N LYS A 243 12.09 -19.96 -11.47
CA LYS A 243 13.13 -18.95 -11.18
C LYS A 243 13.58 -18.14 -12.39
N CYS A 244 13.21 -18.56 -13.61
CA CYS A 244 13.50 -17.78 -14.82
C CYS A 244 12.73 -16.46 -14.78
N ARG A 245 13.29 -15.41 -15.38
CA ARG A 245 12.76 -14.05 -15.28
C ARG A 245 12.15 -13.59 -16.60
N ILE A 246 11.10 -12.81 -16.50
CA ILE A 246 10.47 -12.13 -17.63
C ILE A 246 11.36 -10.94 -18.01
N ASN A 247 11.54 -10.64 -19.29
CA ASN A 247 12.25 -9.43 -19.72
C ASN A 247 11.40 -8.20 -19.40
N GLN A 248 12.02 -7.18 -18.80
CA GLN A 248 11.37 -5.89 -18.62
C GLN A 248 11.35 -5.15 -19.97
N ASN A 249 10.19 -5.05 -20.59
CA ASN A 249 10.00 -4.33 -21.85
C ASN A 249 9.06 -3.13 -21.70
N PHE A 250 9.05 -2.50 -20.52
CA PHE A 250 8.06 -1.49 -20.17
C PHE A 250 8.72 -0.28 -19.51
N ASN A 251 8.37 0.91 -20.00
CA ASN A 251 8.79 2.23 -19.51
C ASN A 251 7.54 3.13 -19.42
N PHE A 252 7.56 4.09 -18.50
CA PHE A 252 6.53 5.13 -18.40
C PHE A 252 6.81 6.22 -19.45
N GLU A 253 5.94 6.33 -20.45
CA GLU A 253 6.17 7.20 -21.62
C GLU A 253 5.67 8.63 -21.40
N MET A 254 4.62 8.83 -20.60
CA MET A 254 4.06 10.17 -20.37
C MET A 254 5.04 11.08 -19.63
N PHE A 255 5.74 10.53 -18.64
CA PHE A 255 6.75 11.22 -17.84
C PHE A 255 8.06 10.43 -17.82
N PRO A 256 8.87 10.47 -18.89
CA PRO A 256 10.05 9.59 -19.00
C PRO A 256 11.07 9.75 -17.87
N PHE A 257 11.17 10.95 -17.26
CA PHE A 257 12.04 11.20 -16.10
C PHE A 257 11.73 10.27 -14.91
N VAL A 258 10.51 9.75 -14.80
CA VAL A 258 10.13 8.79 -13.76
C VAL A 258 10.93 7.49 -13.89
N ASN A 259 11.27 7.08 -15.11
CA ASN A 259 12.13 5.91 -15.32
C ASN A 259 13.54 6.14 -14.76
N ASP A 260 14.09 7.37 -14.88
CA ASP A 260 15.38 7.72 -14.27
C ASP A 260 15.31 7.61 -12.75
N ILE A 261 14.27 8.17 -12.13
CA ILE A 261 14.02 8.11 -10.68
C ILE A 261 14.00 6.65 -10.20
N ILE A 262 13.31 5.77 -10.93
CA ILE A 262 13.22 4.36 -10.60
C ILE A 262 14.58 3.65 -10.78
N ASN A 263 15.37 4.05 -11.76
CA ASN A 263 16.66 3.43 -12.07
C ASN A 263 17.79 3.89 -11.12
N PHE A 264 17.70 5.08 -10.55
CA PHE A 264 18.64 5.57 -9.53
C PHE A 264 18.49 4.86 -8.18
N ASP A 265 17.33 4.27 -7.90
CA ASP A 265 17.06 3.65 -6.62
C ASP A 265 17.91 2.39 -6.36
N LYS A 266 18.66 2.39 -5.26
CA LYS A 266 19.58 1.30 -4.88
C LYS A 266 18.90 0.09 -4.25
N HIS A 267 17.71 0.25 -3.69
CA HIS A 267 16.99 -0.80 -2.97
C HIS A 267 15.96 -1.52 -3.85
N ARG A 268 15.68 -0.98 -5.03
CA ARG A 268 14.94 -1.62 -6.10
C ARG A 268 15.76 -2.73 -6.75
N SER A 269 15.09 -3.85 -7.04
CA SER A 269 15.67 -4.92 -7.82
C SER A 269 15.91 -4.48 -9.26
N LYS A 270 17.16 -4.60 -9.74
CA LYS A 270 17.49 -4.45 -11.17
C LYS A 270 16.94 -5.60 -12.02
N LYS A 271 16.62 -6.73 -11.39
CA LYS A 271 16.05 -7.91 -12.06
C LYS A 271 14.53 -7.84 -11.99
N TRP A 272 13.88 -8.08 -13.12
CA TRP A 272 12.42 -8.16 -13.21
C TRP A 272 11.86 -9.43 -12.56
N ILE A 273 10.54 -9.57 -12.51
CA ILE A 273 9.87 -10.67 -11.82
C ILE A 273 10.19 -12.05 -12.41
N THR A 274 10.13 -13.08 -11.57
CA THR A 274 10.21 -14.48 -12.01
C THR A 274 8.92 -14.93 -12.72
N PHE A 275 8.99 -16.02 -13.49
CA PHE A 275 7.79 -16.64 -14.08
C PHE A 275 6.80 -17.09 -13.02
N LYS A 276 7.28 -17.55 -11.86
CA LYS A 276 6.41 -17.86 -10.72
C LYS A 276 5.63 -16.65 -10.26
N PHE A 277 6.30 -15.51 -10.06
CA PHE A 277 5.62 -14.29 -9.63
C PHE A 277 4.68 -13.77 -10.73
N GLY A 278 5.09 -13.78 -11.99
CA GLY A 278 4.20 -13.43 -13.12
C GLY A 278 2.91 -14.25 -13.14
N HIS A 279 2.99 -15.56 -12.90
CA HIS A 279 1.80 -16.40 -12.78
C HIS A 279 0.93 -16.02 -11.57
N GLN A 280 1.53 -15.69 -10.42
CA GLN A 280 0.80 -15.25 -9.24
C GLN A 280 0.09 -13.90 -9.43
N ILE A 281 0.65 -12.98 -10.23
CA ILE A 281 -0.02 -11.73 -10.62
C ILE A 281 -1.30 -12.02 -11.43
N LEU A 282 -1.24 -12.91 -12.43
CA LEU A 282 -2.43 -13.27 -13.22
C LEU A 282 -3.51 -13.94 -12.35
N ARG A 283 -3.08 -14.75 -11.38
CA ARG A 283 -3.99 -15.37 -10.40
C ARG A 283 -4.61 -14.35 -9.46
N SER A 284 -3.87 -13.35 -8.99
CA SER A 284 -4.39 -12.38 -8.02
C SER A 284 -5.50 -11.52 -8.62
N ILE A 285 -5.36 -11.10 -9.87
CA ILE A 285 -6.42 -10.39 -10.62
C ILE A 285 -7.70 -11.24 -10.70
N THR A 286 -7.53 -12.54 -10.98
CA THR A 286 -8.66 -13.49 -11.07
C THR A 286 -9.30 -13.71 -9.71
N ASN A 287 -8.50 -13.85 -8.65
CA ASN A 287 -8.97 -14.05 -7.29
C ASN A 287 -9.74 -12.83 -6.78
N LEU A 288 -9.21 -11.63 -7.01
CA LEU A 288 -9.86 -10.37 -6.64
C LEU A 288 -11.24 -10.24 -7.30
N ARG A 289 -11.36 -10.54 -8.59
CA ARG A 289 -12.69 -10.52 -9.24
C ARG A 289 -13.63 -11.60 -8.70
N LYS A 290 -13.11 -12.79 -8.38
CA LYS A 290 -13.91 -13.93 -7.92
C LYS A 290 -14.49 -13.70 -6.51
N ASP A 291 -13.74 -13.04 -5.64
CA ASP A 291 -14.08 -12.88 -4.23
C ASP A 291 -14.66 -11.47 -3.92
N ILE A 292 -15.00 -10.68 -4.95
CA ILE A 292 -15.52 -9.31 -4.83
C ILE A 292 -16.69 -9.17 -3.85
N GLN A 293 -17.56 -10.18 -3.76
CA GLN A 293 -18.71 -10.22 -2.86
C GLN A 293 -18.35 -10.22 -1.37
N TYR A 294 -17.10 -10.54 -1.02
CA TYR A 294 -16.61 -10.56 0.36
C TYR A 294 -16.07 -9.21 0.82
N ILE A 295 -15.92 -8.22 -0.07
CA ILE A 295 -15.53 -6.87 0.33
C ILE A 295 -16.62 -6.28 1.26
N PRO A 296 -16.27 -5.84 2.49
CA PRO A 296 -17.26 -5.32 3.43
C PRO A 296 -17.96 -4.06 2.90
N LYS A 297 -19.30 -4.10 2.86
CA LYS A 297 -20.15 -3.00 2.36
C LYS A 297 -20.10 -1.74 3.23
N ASP A 298 -19.69 -1.86 4.49
CA ASP A 298 -19.68 -0.76 5.43
C ASP A 298 -18.38 0.05 5.42
N ILE A 299 -17.32 -0.48 4.79
CA ILE A 299 -16.03 0.19 4.60
C ILE A 299 -16.07 1.02 3.31
N PRO A 300 -15.86 2.35 3.39
CA PRO A 300 -15.73 3.20 2.20
C PRO A 300 -14.51 2.85 1.35
N ILE A 301 -14.64 2.94 0.02
CA ILE A 301 -13.56 2.64 -0.93
C ILE A 301 -13.40 3.77 -1.93
N LEU A 302 -12.18 4.26 -2.10
CA LEU A 302 -11.82 5.23 -3.13
C LEU A 302 -10.92 4.56 -4.17
N PHE A 303 -11.35 4.60 -5.42
CA PHE A 303 -10.52 4.26 -6.57
C PHE A 303 -10.03 5.56 -7.20
N VAL A 304 -8.72 5.69 -7.39
CA VAL A 304 -8.11 6.81 -8.10
C VAL A 304 -7.31 6.23 -9.25
N HIS A 305 -7.69 6.54 -10.49
CA HIS A 305 -7.13 5.86 -11.65
C HIS A 305 -7.09 6.79 -12.86
N SER A 306 -5.97 6.79 -13.59
CA SER A 306 -5.85 7.55 -14.84
C SER A 306 -6.49 6.81 -16.02
N ILE A 307 -7.10 7.56 -16.94
CA ILE A 307 -7.53 7.02 -18.23
C ILE A 307 -6.37 6.65 -19.15
N HIS A 308 -5.17 7.19 -18.88
CA HIS A 308 -3.96 6.99 -19.67
C HIS A 308 -2.96 6.03 -19.02
N ASP A 309 -3.36 5.35 -17.94
CA ASP A 309 -2.52 4.39 -17.23
C ASP A 309 -2.00 3.29 -18.17
N CYS A 310 -0.69 3.27 -18.40
CA CYS A 310 -0.07 2.34 -19.35
C CYS A 310 0.17 0.94 -18.78
N ALA A 311 0.01 0.72 -17.47
CA ALA A 311 0.27 -0.57 -16.82
C ALA A 311 -1.01 -1.31 -16.40
N CYS A 312 -2.03 -0.57 -15.95
CA CYS A 312 -3.26 -1.11 -15.39
C CYS A 312 -4.47 -0.50 -16.11
N TYR A 313 -5.18 -1.32 -16.88
CA TYR A 313 -6.26 -0.89 -17.75
C TYR A 313 -7.42 -0.22 -17.00
N TYR A 314 -7.65 1.08 -17.30
CA TYR A 314 -8.69 1.91 -16.70
C TYR A 314 -10.11 1.32 -16.82
N GLY A 315 -10.50 0.81 -18.00
CA GLY A 315 -11.84 0.20 -18.15
C GLY A 315 -12.06 -1.01 -17.23
N GLY A 316 -10.96 -1.64 -16.78
CA GLY A 316 -10.98 -2.71 -15.81
C GLY A 316 -11.42 -2.26 -14.41
N VAL A 317 -10.96 -1.09 -13.95
CA VAL A 317 -11.41 -0.51 -12.66
C VAL A 317 -12.85 0.00 -12.76
N VAL A 318 -13.27 0.58 -13.88
CA VAL A 318 -14.68 0.98 -14.10
C VAL A 318 -15.61 -0.24 -13.95
N THR A 319 -15.29 -1.34 -14.64
CA THR A 319 -16.09 -2.57 -14.56
C THR A 319 -16.11 -3.15 -13.15
N PHE A 320 -14.96 -3.16 -12.46
CA PHE A 320 -14.88 -3.64 -11.08
C PHE A 320 -15.70 -2.77 -10.13
N TYR A 321 -15.59 -1.44 -10.29
CA TYR A 321 -16.38 -0.47 -9.54
C TYR A 321 -17.87 -0.71 -9.71
N ASP A 322 -18.36 -0.89 -10.95
CA ASP A 322 -19.78 -1.11 -11.22
C ASP A 322 -20.29 -2.43 -10.60
N GLN A 323 -19.48 -3.49 -10.66
CA GLN A 323 -19.82 -4.81 -10.11
C GLN A 323 -19.79 -4.87 -8.58
N LEU A 324 -19.01 -4.00 -7.94
CA LEU A 324 -18.85 -3.99 -6.48
C LEU A 324 -20.13 -3.55 -5.78
N ASP A 325 -20.77 -4.44 -5.03
CA ASP A 325 -21.96 -4.15 -4.21
C ASP A 325 -21.58 -3.42 -2.91
N ASN A 326 -21.30 -2.11 -3.02
CA ASN A 326 -20.96 -1.21 -1.91
C ASN A 326 -21.46 0.22 -2.22
N ASP A 327 -22.28 0.80 -1.35
CA ASP A 327 -22.85 2.15 -1.53
C ASP A 327 -21.90 3.29 -1.16
N LYS A 328 -20.74 2.97 -0.57
CA LYS A 328 -19.73 3.93 -0.09
C LYS A 328 -18.46 3.87 -0.93
N LYS A 329 -18.61 3.67 -2.23
CA LYS A 329 -17.52 3.66 -3.20
C LYS A 329 -17.49 4.97 -3.99
N GLU A 330 -16.30 5.41 -4.37
CA GLU A 330 -16.10 6.51 -5.29
C GLU A 330 -14.99 6.16 -6.30
N LEU A 331 -15.20 6.51 -7.56
CA LEU A 331 -14.18 6.44 -8.61
C LEU A 331 -13.79 7.87 -9.01
N TYR A 332 -12.54 8.22 -8.78
CA TYR A 332 -11.94 9.50 -9.17
C TYR A 332 -11.03 9.28 -10.38
N THR A 333 -11.46 9.79 -11.52
CA THR A 333 -10.78 9.67 -12.81
C THR A 333 -9.75 10.78 -12.98
N ILE A 334 -8.52 10.40 -13.34
CA ILE A 334 -7.44 11.32 -13.68
C ILE A 334 -7.25 11.36 -15.21
N TYR A 335 -6.95 12.53 -15.75
CA TYR A 335 -6.85 12.78 -17.20
C TYR A 335 -5.47 13.25 -17.65
N ASP A 336 -4.59 13.61 -16.72
CA ASP A 336 -3.31 14.27 -16.97
C ASP A 336 -2.13 13.53 -16.31
N MET A 337 -2.32 12.27 -15.93
CA MET A 337 -1.29 11.41 -15.32
C MET A 337 -1.24 10.04 -16.01
N ASP A 338 -0.21 9.24 -15.71
CA ASP A 338 -0.02 7.89 -16.23
C ASP A 338 -0.33 6.85 -15.14
N HIS A 339 0.67 6.22 -14.52
CA HIS A 339 0.47 5.08 -13.61
C HIS A 339 0.98 5.34 -12.19
N LEU A 340 2.09 6.06 -12.05
CA LEU A 340 2.77 6.28 -10.78
C LEU A 340 2.30 7.59 -10.15
N LEU A 341 1.02 7.58 -9.76
CA LEU A 341 0.26 8.72 -9.25
C LEU A 341 0.89 9.44 -8.03
N THR A 342 1.85 8.80 -7.36
CA THR A 342 2.52 9.34 -6.17
C THR A 342 3.80 10.11 -6.48
N MET A 343 4.34 10.03 -7.71
CA MET A 343 5.61 10.68 -8.09
C MET A 343 5.52 11.51 -9.37
N GLU A 344 4.50 11.28 -10.18
CA GLU A 344 4.26 12.06 -11.39
C GLU A 344 3.83 13.51 -11.07
N PRO A 345 3.99 14.45 -12.03
CA PRO A 345 3.55 15.83 -11.84
C PRO A 345 2.06 15.91 -11.48
N GLY A 346 1.72 16.73 -10.48
CA GLY A 346 0.33 16.85 -10.00
C GLY A 346 -0.07 15.82 -8.94
N ASN A 347 0.84 14.94 -8.49
CA ASN A 347 0.60 13.99 -7.41
C ASN A 347 0.04 14.64 -6.14
N GLU A 348 0.35 15.91 -5.86
CA GLU A 348 -0.19 16.60 -4.69
C GLU A 348 -1.72 16.68 -4.71
N LYS A 349 -2.31 16.90 -5.90
CA LYS A 349 -3.76 16.96 -6.09
C LYS A 349 -4.42 15.61 -5.82
N VAL A 350 -3.72 14.52 -6.13
CA VAL A 350 -4.19 13.15 -5.83
C VAL A 350 -4.26 12.95 -4.32
N LEU A 351 -3.24 13.38 -3.57
CA LEU A 351 -3.25 13.30 -2.12
C LEU A 351 -4.32 14.22 -1.50
N GLU A 352 -4.49 15.44 -2.02
CA GLU A 352 -5.56 16.34 -1.59
C GLU A 352 -6.94 15.70 -1.76
N LYS A 353 -7.19 15.07 -2.92
CA LYS A 353 -8.42 14.33 -3.17
C LYS A 353 -8.65 13.21 -2.14
N VAL A 354 -7.62 12.46 -1.77
CA VAL A 354 -7.71 11.44 -0.72
C VAL A 354 -8.10 12.07 0.62
N LEU A 355 -7.44 13.14 1.02
CA LEU A 355 -7.69 13.83 2.29
C LEU A 355 -9.11 14.40 2.37
N ASP A 356 -9.61 14.96 1.27
CA ASP A 356 -10.97 15.47 1.14
C ASP A 356 -12.00 14.33 1.25
N TRP A 357 -11.76 13.22 0.56
CA TRP A 357 -12.63 12.05 0.59
C TRP A 357 -12.76 11.46 2.01
N ILE A 358 -11.65 11.37 2.74
CA ILE A 358 -11.63 10.92 4.13
C ILE A 358 -12.43 11.89 5.02
N SER A 359 -12.20 13.20 4.86
CA SER A 359 -12.87 14.24 5.63
C SER A 359 -14.39 14.26 5.38
N GLY A 360 -14.83 14.08 4.12
CA GLY A 360 -16.24 13.96 3.74
C GLY A 360 -16.93 12.75 4.37
N SER A 361 -16.22 11.62 4.43
CA SER A 361 -16.69 10.39 5.10
C SER A 361 -16.94 10.58 6.61
N PHE A 362 -16.18 11.47 7.26
CA PHE A 362 -16.39 11.83 8.67
C PHE A 362 -17.59 12.77 8.88
N ASN A 363 -17.81 13.74 8.00
CA ASN A 363 -18.87 14.74 8.16
C ASN A 363 -20.29 14.16 7.96
N ASN A 364 -20.45 13.17 7.07
CA ASN A 364 -21.72 12.47 6.90
C ASN A 364 -22.17 11.70 8.17
N LYS A 365 -21.22 11.22 9.00
CA LYS A 365 -21.54 10.59 10.30
C LYS A 365 -22.00 11.59 11.36
N ARG A 366 -21.42 12.80 11.40
CA ARG A 366 -21.84 13.86 12.33
C ARG A 366 -23.24 14.40 12.02
N ARG A 367 -23.59 14.53 10.74
CA ARG A 367 -24.94 14.91 10.30
C ARG A 367 -25.99 13.88 10.68
N ARG A 368 -25.75 12.59 10.43
CA ARG A 368 -26.69 11.51 10.81
C ARG A 368 -26.95 11.39 12.31
N ARG A 369 -25.95 11.70 13.16
CA ARG A 369 -26.12 11.72 14.62
C ARG A 369 -26.91 12.92 15.16
N ARG A 370 -26.99 14.03 14.40
CA ARG A 370 -27.76 15.23 14.77
C ARG A 370 -29.23 15.17 14.34
N THR A 371 -29.57 14.30 13.39
CA THR A 371 -30.95 14.10 12.91
C THR A 371 -31.66 12.95 13.63
N SER A 372 -30.95 12.20 14.48
CA SER A 372 -31.46 11.06 15.27
C SER A 372 -31.49 11.34 16.78
N SER A 373 -31.37 12.62 17.16
CA SER A 373 -31.52 13.17 18.51
C SER A 373 -32.59 14.24 18.44
#